data_AF-A0A4U6XIP3-F1
#
_entry.id   AF-A0A4U6XIP3-F1
#
_cell.length_a   1.000
_cell.length_b   1.000
_cell.length_c   1.000
_cell.angle_alpha   90.00
_cell.angle_beta   90.00
_cell.angle_gamma   90.00
#
_symmetry.space_group_name_H-M   'P 1'
#
loop_
_entity.id
_entity.type
_entity.pdbx_description
1 polymer ?
#
loop_
_entity_poly.entity_id
_entity_poly.type
_entity_poly.pdbx_seq_one_letter_code
_entity_poly.pdbx_strand_id
1 'polypeptide(L)'
;MLFSVIGLLVLELLLTTTAVAFTHRNSLIRLALLPVMVAATYKVMIICVSGQIESPIGRAILGSGSVYRIIHYVAIVVIDRWSFEPKGPTSSLGGLTPASEIIGQKRAWSWGELAQRFQFGVRRFWYANADIFAERNVPVFSRLREVTLTELVARPVGVIAYWTMQYLSLSLMYGFLSFLAVAARLSDAEEWPPVFGRFEQTWSIAQFWGCFYHQNIRRGCSSIAHLTTYGCLRLEKGSLLGRYTFITTVFAISGTFHLLSDLARGIPREESKAMQFFLMQPVGMMFERGVQFLYRKSGVSIPMVFARVVGHCWVLFWITWTSPMWIYTSMRPQ
;
A
#
# COMPACT_ATOMS: atom_id res chain seq x y z
N MET A 1 0.53 -22.13 -18.63
CA MET A 1 -0.08 -21.37 -17.52
C MET A 1 0.43 -19.93 -17.41
N LEU A 2 1.74 -19.67 -17.36
CA LEU A 2 2.27 -18.29 -17.36
C LEU A 2 1.75 -17.45 -18.55
N PHE A 3 1.79 -18.00 -19.77
CA PHE A 3 1.21 -17.34 -20.96
C PHE A 3 -0.29 -17.03 -20.83
N SER A 4 -1.05 -17.89 -20.16
CA SER A 4 -2.48 -17.68 -19.90
C SER A 4 -2.70 -16.51 -18.93
N VAL A 5 -1.87 -16.39 -17.88
CA VAL A 5 -1.91 -15.26 -16.94
C VAL A 5 -1.49 -13.96 -17.61
N ILE A 6 -0.41 -14.00 -18.40
CA ILE A 6 0.02 -12.84 -19.21
C ILE A 6 -1.10 -12.44 -20.19
N GLY A 7 -1.77 -13.39 -20.84
CA GLY A 7 -2.90 -13.13 -21.72
C GLY A 7 -4.09 -12.48 -21.00
N LEU A 8 -4.44 -12.95 -19.79
CA LEU A 8 -5.49 -12.34 -18.97
C LEU A 8 -5.12 -10.93 -18.51
N LEU A 9 -3.86 -10.70 -18.16
CA LEU A 9 -3.34 -9.37 -17.86
C LEU A 9 -3.40 -8.46 -19.10
N VAL A 10 -2.98 -8.93 -20.28
CA VAL A 10 -3.09 -8.15 -21.51
C VAL A 10 -4.56 -7.82 -21.81
N LEU A 11 -5.48 -8.76 -21.59
CA LEU A 11 -6.91 -8.52 -21.71
C LEU A 11 -7.40 -7.42 -20.75
N GLU A 12 -7.04 -7.45 -19.46
CA GLU A 12 -7.39 -6.40 -18.50
C GLU A 12 -6.89 -5.01 -18.93
N LEU A 13 -5.67 -4.95 -19.49
CA LEU A 13 -5.09 -3.71 -20.01
C LEU A 13 -5.87 -3.22 -21.23
N LEU A 14 -6.13 -4.09 -22.21
CA LEU A 14 -6.89 -3.76 -23.41
C LEU A 14 -8.32 -3.31 -23.09
N LEU A 15 -8.98 -3.96 -22.14
CA LEU A 15 -10.32 -3.58 -21.67
C LEU A 15 -10.32 -2.18 -21.05
N THR A 16 -9.33 -1.88 -20.20
CA THR A 16 -9.16 -0.56 -19.59
C THR A 16 -8.90 0.51 -20.64
N THR A 17 -7.93 0.29 -21.54
CA THR A 17 -7.60 1.23 -22.62
C THR A 17 -8.77 1.44 -23.56
N THR A 18 -9.49 0.37 -23.92
CA THR A 18 -10.63 0.47 -24.83
C THR A 18 -11.77 1.28 -24.21
N ALA A 19 -12.04 1.04 -22.93
CA ALA A 19 -13.08 1.78 -22.22
C ALA A 19 -12.75 3.27 -22.08
N VAL A 20 -11.49 3.63 -21.82
CA VAL A 20 -11.08 5.05 -21.72
C VAL A 20 -11.02 5.72 -23.10
N ALA A 21 -10.39 5.09 -24.08
CA ALA A 21 -10.05 5.72 -25.36
C ALA A 21 -11.20 5.73 -26.38
N PHE A 22 -12.07 4.71 -26.37
CA PHE A 22 -13.06 4.50 -27.44
C PHE A 22 -14.51 4.50 -26.97
N THR A 23 -14.79 4.81 -25.70
CA THR A 23 -16.17 4.91 -25.22
C THR A 23 -16.45 6.28 -24.61
N HIS A 24 -17.64 6.81 -24.89
CA HIS A 24 -18.09 8.06 -24.27
C HIS A 24 -18.24 7.88 -22.74
N ARG A 25 -17.99 8.96 -21.98
CA ARG A 25 -18.00 8.97 -20.50
C ARG A 25 -19.24 8.35 -19.85
N ASN A 26 -20.40 8.43 -20.50
CA ASN A 26 -21.69 7.91 -20.00
C ASN A 26 -22.10 6.57 -20.63
N SER A 27 -21.21 5.91 -21.38
CA SER A 27 -21.54 4.67 -22.08
C SER A 27 -21.78 3.52 -21.10
N LEU A 28 -22.90 2.81 -21.26
CA LEU A 28 -23.21 1.59 -20.50
C LEU A 28 -22.21 0.46 -20.77
N ILE A 29 -21.48 0.53 -21.89
CA ILE A 29 -20.41 -0.42 -22.23
C ILE A 29 -19.34 -0.44 -21.12
N ARG A 30 -19.03 0.71 -20.51
CA ARG A 30 -18.05 0.81 -19.41
C ARG A 30 -18.43 -0.06 -18.21
N LEU A 31 -19.72 -0.12 -17.89
CA LEU A 31 -20.28 -0.98 -16.83
C LEU A 31 -20.35 -2.45 -17.27
N ALA A 32 -20.70 -2.70 -18.54
CA ALA A 32 -20.79 -4.05 -19.11
C ALA A 32 -19.44 -4.78 -19.18
N LEU A 33 -18.32 -4.03 -19.25
CA LEU A 33 -16.97 -4.60 -19.21
C LEU A 33 -16.49 -4.96 -17.79
N LEU A 34 -17.13 -4.45 -16.73
CA LEU A 34 -16.74 -4.72 -15.34
C LEU A 34 -16.88 -6.21 -14.96
N PRO A 35 -17.96 -6.94 -15.30
CA PRO A 35 -18.02 -8.39 -15.07
C PRO A 35 -16.90 -9.17 -15.75
N VAL A 36 -16.45 -8.74 -16.94
CA VAL A 36 -15.33 -9.37 -17.66
C VAL A 36 -14.01 -9.12 -16.93
N MET A 37 -13.79 -7.90 -16.43
CA MET A 37 -12.65 -7.57 -15.57
C MET A 37 -12.64 -8.41 -14.29
N VAL A 38 -13.78 -8.52 -13.60
CA VAL A 38 -13.94 -9.34 -12.38
C VAL A 38 -13.63 -10.82 -12.68
N ALA A 39 -14.14 -11.36 -13.78
CA ALA A 39 -13.90 -12.74 -14.18
C ALA A 39 -12.43 -13.00 -14.55
N ALA A 40 -11.79 -12.06 -15.25
CA ALA A 40 -10.37 -12.13 -15.58
C ALA A 40 -9.51 -12.12 -14.30
N THR A 41 -9.77 -11.17 -13.39
CA THR A 41 -9.08 -11.10 -12.11
C THR A 41 -9.30 -12.36 -11.27
N TYR A 42 -10.54 -12.87 -11.19
CA TYR A 42 -10.84 -14.12 -10.49
C TYR A 42 -10.03 -15.30 -11.05
N LYS A 43 -9.93 -15.43 -12.38
CA LYS A 43 -9.12 -16.49 -13.00
C LYS A 43 -7.62 -16.33 -12.73
N VAL A 44 -7.09 -15.10 -12.79
CA VAL A 44 -5.68 -14.85 -12.42
C VAL A 44 -5.42 -15.26 -10.97
N MET A 45 -6.34 -14.92 -10.06
CA MET A 45 -6.25 -15.29 -8.66
C MET A 45 -6.27 -16.81 -8.45
N ILE A 46 -7.17 -17.54 -9.11
CA ILE A 46 -7.20 -19.01 -9.04
C ILE A 46 -5.89 -19.63 -9.54
N ILE A 47 -5.33 -19.13 -10.64
CA ILE A 47 -4.05 -19.64 -11.17
C ILE A 47 -2.89 -19.35 -10.20
N CYS A 48 -2.86 -18.18 -9.56
CA CYS A 48 -1.84 -17.84 -8.58
C CYS A 48 -1.97 -18.68 -7.30
N VAL A 49 -3.20 -18.85 -6.78
CA VAL A 49 -3.49 -19.60 -5.55
C VAL A 49 -3.25 -21.10 -5.73
N SER A 50 -3.59 -21.67 -6.89
CA SER A 50 -3.41 -23.09 -7.18
C SER A 50 -1.94 -23.54 -7.30
N GLY A 51 -0.98 -22.64 -7.13
CA GLY A 51 0.45 -22.97 -7.15
C GLY A 51 1.00 -23.29 -8.54
N GLN A 52 0.23 -23.03 -9.61
CA GLN A 52 0.63 -23.33 -10.99
C GLN A 52 1.75 -22.43 -11.53
N ILE A 53 2.10 -21.36 -10.81
CA ILE A 53 3.29 -20.55 -11.03
C ILE A 53 4.27 -20.87 -9.91
N GLU A 54 5.40 -21.49 -10.28
CA GLU A 54 6.40 -21.97 -9.31
C GLU A 54 6.97 -20.83 -8.44
N SER A 55 7.26 -19.68 -9.04
CA SER A 55 7.84 -18.53 -8.33
C SER A 55 6.83 -17.86 -7.40
N PRO A 56 7.08 -17.83 -6.07
CA PRO A 56 6.24 -17.08 -5.13
C PRO A 56 6.23 -15.57 -5.42
N ILE A 57 7.36 -15.03 -5.90
CA ILE A 57 7.48 -13.63 -6.31
C ILE A 57 6.65 -13.39 -7.57
N GLY A 58 6.72 -14.30 -8.55
CA GLY A 58 5.91 -14.23 -9.76
C GLY A 58 4.41 -14.23 -9.46
N ARG A 59 3.95 -15.10 -8.55
CA ARG A 59 2.56 -15.12 -8.07
C ARG A 59 2.14 -13.80 -7.42
N ALA A 60 3.00 -13.24 -6.56
CA ALA A 60 2.74 -11.97 -5.91
C ALA A 60 2.57 -10.84 -6.94
N ILE A 61 3.51 -10.70 -7.87
CA ILE A 61 3.50 -9.62 -8.89
C ILE A 61 2.28 -9.74 -9.81
N LEU A 62 2.01 -10.94 -10.33
CA LEU A 62 0.91 -11.16 -11.29
C LEU A 62 -0.45 -11.02 -10.61
N GLY A 63 -0.61 -11.58 -9.41
CA GLY A 63 -1.83 -11.45 -8.60
C GLY A 63 -2.08 -10.01 -8.17
N SER A 64 -1.09 -9.34 -7.58
CA SER A 64 -1.23 -7.94 -7.15
C SER A 64 -1.44 -6.99 -8.34
N GLY A 65 -0.79 -7.27 -9.48
CA GLY A 65 -0.96 -6.50 -10.71
C GLY A 65 -2.37 -6.57 -11.27
N SER A 66 -2.97 -7.77 -11.31
CA SER A 66 -4.37 -7.97 -11.74
C SER A 66 -5.35 -7.31 -10.78
N VAL A 67 -5.17 -7.50 -9.47
CA VAL A 67 -5.99 -6.82 -8.45
C VAL A 67 -5.86 -5.29 -8.54
N TYR A 68 -4.67 -4.76 -8.77
CA TYR A 68 -4.49 -3.31 -8.97
C TYR A 68 -5.26 -2.79 -10.19
N ARG A 69 -5.30 -3.55 -11.28
CA ARG A 69 -5.97 -3.14 -12.53
C ARG A 69 -7.47 -3.05 -12.40
N ILE A 70 -8.12 -3.95 -11.67
CA ILE A 70 -9.57 -3.83 -11.45
C ILE A 70 -9.91 -2.59 -10.60
N ILE A 71 -9.08 -2.22 -9.63
CA ILE A 71 -9.23 -0.98 -8.85
C ILE A 71 -9.14 0.22 -9.78
N HIS A 72 -8.08 0.23 -10.58
CA HIS A 72 -7.79 1.32 -11.50
C HIS A 72 -8.91 1.47 -12.52
N TYR A 73 -9.43 0.36 -13.06
CA TYR A 73 -10.57 0.34 -13.96
C TYR A 73 -11.82 0.93 -13.31
N VAL A 74 -12.21 0.46 -12.12
CA VAL A 74 -13.39 0.99 -11.42
C VAL A 74 -13.22 2.48 -11.13
N ALA A 75 -12.06 2.88 -10.61
CA ALA A 75 -11.78 4.27 -10.29
C ALA A 75 -11.85 5.18 -11.52
N ILE A 76 -11.13 4.84 -12.59
CA ILE A 76 -10.94 5.71 -13.75
C ILE A 76 -12.11 5.63 -14.73
N VAL A 77 -12.58 4.41 -15.02
CA VAL A 77 -13.53 4.17 -16.10
C VAL A 77 -14.97 4.32 -15.62
N VAL A 78 -15.28 3.76 -14.45
CA VAL A 78 -16.65 3.69 -13.92
C VAL A 78 -16.99 4.93 -13.10
N ILE A 79 -16.10 5.33 -12.19
CA ILE A 79 -16.37 6.41 -11.23
C ILE A 79 -15.95 7.77 -11.81
N ASP A 80 -14.68 7.92 -12.15
CA ASP A 80 -14.12 9.20 -12.61
C ASP A 80 -14.41 9.46 -14.11
N ARG A 81 -14.95 8.46 -14.83
CA ARG A 81 -15.41 8.51 -16.23
C ARG A 81 -14.45 9.22 -17.18
N TRP A 82 -13.15 8.91 -17.10
CA TRP A 82 -12.14 9.51 -17.98
C TRP A 82 -12.48 9.26 -19.46
N SER A 83 -12.49 10.31 -20.28
CA SER A 83 -12.57 10.25 -21.75
C SER A 83 -11.30 10.80 -22.38
N PHE A 84 -11.12 10.62 -23.69
CA PHE A 84 -9.93 11.06 -24.41
C PHE A 84 -9.82 12.60 -24.50
N GLU A 85 -10.94 13.31 -24.50
CA GLU A 85 -10.97 14.77 -24.72
C GLU A 85 -10.34 15.66 -23.62
N PRO A 86 -10.29 15.31 -22.31
CA PRO A 86 -9.78 16.23 -21.29
C PRO A 86 -8.28 16.10 -20.95
N LYS A 87 -7.52 15.15 -21.50
CA LYS A 87 -6.06 14.94 -21.25
C LYS A 87 -5.54 15.22 -19.81
N GLY A 88 -6.28 14.77 -18.78
CA GLY A 88 -5.77 14.69 -17.40
C GLY A 88 -5.72 15.99 -16.59
N PRO A 89 -5.33 15.91 -15.28
CA PRO A 89 -5.37 17.02 -14.33
C PRO A 89 -4.15 17.96 -14.42
N THR A 90 -4.39 19.27 -14.30
CA THR A 90 -3.40 20.35 -14.29
C THR A 90 -2.95 20.72 -12.87
N SER A 91 -1.64 20.70 -12.60
CA SER A 91 -1.02 21.32 -11.42
C SER A 91 0.46 21.62 -11.66
N SER A 92 0.88 22.79 -11.21
CA SER A 92 2.23 23.36 -11.26
C SER A 92 3.02 23.09 -9.97
N LEU A 93 4.21 22.48 -10.07
CA LEU A 93 5.36 22.45 -9.13
C LEU A 93 6.33 21.31 -9.60
N GLY A 94 7.40 21.55 -10.38
CA GLY A 94 8.75 22.02 -9.97
C GLY A 94 9.49 20.96 -9.13
N GLY A 95 10.65 20.35 -9.44
CA GLY A 95 11.70 20.45 -10.47
C GLY A 95 13.01 19.95 -9.80
N LEU A 96 13.86 19.13 -10.45
CA LEU A 96 15.24 18.82 -10.00
C LEU A 96 16.15 18.38 -11.16
N THR A 97 17.37 18.95 -11.23
CA THR A 97 18.55 18.43 -11.94
C THR A 97 19.62 17.97 -10.94
N PRO A 98 20.54 17.04 -11.32
CA PRO A 98 21.38 16.30 -10.38
C PRO A 98 22.67 17.04 -10.02
N ALA A 99 23.20 16.79 -8.82
CA ALA A 99 24.53 17.24 -8.41
C ALA A 99 25.52 16.06 -8.31
N SER A 100 26.72 16.32 -8.82
CA SER A 100 27.87 15.42 -8.98
C SER A 100 28.73 15.26 -7.70
N GLU A 101 29.60 14.25 -7.78
CA GLU A 101 30.59 13.66 -6.86
C GLU A 101 31.46 14.64 -6.03
N ILE A 102 32.07 14.25 -4.88
CA ILE A 102 33.35 13.51 -4.80
C ILE A 102 33.68 12.95 -3.38
N ILE A 103 34.00 11.63 -3.39
CA ILE A 103 35.09 10.82 -2.76
C ILE A 103 35.31 10.71 -1.23
N GLY A 104 35.39 9.44 -0.80
CA GLY A 104 36.32 8.95 0.24
C GLY A 104 36.68 7.48 0.00
N GLN A 105 37.93 7.19 -0.36
CA GLN A 105 38.44 5.82 -0.56
C GLN A 105 38.35 5.00 0.74
N LYS A 106 37.48 3.99 0.77
CA LYS A 106 37.54 2.86 1.70
C LYS A 106 37.27 1.58 0.92
N ARG A 107 38.19 0.62 1.07
CA ARG A 107 38.22 -0.75 0.51
C ARG A 107 36.92 -1.15 -0.21
N ALA A 108 36.93 -1.04 -1.54
CA ALA A 108 35.75 -1.29 -2.38
C ALA A 108 35.42 -2.78 -2.40
N TRP A 109 34.31 -3.15 -1.77
CA TRP A 109 33.66 -4.43 -2.01
C TRP A 109 32.96 -4.38 -3.38
N SER A 110 32.97 -5.49 -4.11
CA SER A 110 32.17 -5.57 -5.34
C SER A 110 30.67 -5.46 -4.99
N TRP A 111 29.86 -4.92 -5.89
CA TRP A 111 28.40 -4.86 -5.72
C TRP A 111 27.79 -6.25 -5.47
N GLY A 112 28.40 -7.31 -6.03
CA GLY A 112 28.03 -8.70 -5.78
C GLY A 112 28.30 -9.15 -4.34
N GLU A 113 29.48 -8.84 -3.80
CA GLU A 113 29.82 -9.17 -2.40
C GLU A 113 28.97 -8.37 -1.41
N LEU A 114 28.68 -7.10 -1.70
CA LEU A 114 27.79 -6.26 -0.90
C LEU A 114 26.37 -6.84 -0.86
N ALA A 115 25.82 -7.21 -2.02
CA ALA A 115 24.51 -7.83 -2.12
C ALA A 115 24.48 -9.17 -1.37
N GLN A 116 25.50 -10.02 -1.53
CA GLN A 116 25.59 -11.31 -0.84
C GLN A 116 25.72 -11.16 0.68
N ARG A 117 26.50 -10.19 1.17
CA ARG A 117 26.66 -9.93 2.61
C ARG A 117 25.39 -9.34 3.23
N PHE A 118 24.72 -8.44 2.52
CA PHE A 118 23.43 -7.89 2.93
C PHE A 118 22.36 -8.97 2.96
N GLN A 119 22.24 -9.77 1.89
CA GLN A 119 21.34 -10.92 1.82
C GLN A 119 21.63 -11.93 2.92
N PHE A 120 22.89 -12.26 3.17
CA PHE A 120 23.29 -13.16 4.25
C PHE A 120 22.89 -12.61 5.63
N GLY A 121 23.14 -11.33 5.90
CA GLY A 121 22.77 -10.67 7.15
C GLY A 121 21.26 -10.62 7.38
N VAL A 122 20.49 -10.21 6.36
CA VAL A 122 19.02 -10.21 6.39
C VAL A 122 18.49 -11.63 6.59
N ARG A 123 19.02 -12.60 5.86
CA ARG A 123 18.62 -14.01 5.94
C ARG A 123 18.93 -14.59 7.32
N ARG A 124 20.11 -14.35 7.88
CA ARG A 124 20.49 -14.79 9.23
C ARG A 124 19.63 -14.14 10.30
N PHE A 125 19.42 -12.83 10.25
CA PHE A 125 18.52 -12.13 11.16
C PHE A 125 17.11 -12.72 11.09
N TRP A 126 16.63 -13.04 9.90
CA TRP A 126 15.30 -13.59 9.71
C TRP A 126 15.13 -15.01 10.25
N TYR A 127 15.98 -15.95 9.84
CA TYR A 127 15.87 -17.33 10.28
C TYR A 127 16.22 -17.51 11.76
N ALA A 128 17.18 -16.74 12.29
CA ALA A 128 17.53 -16.80 13.70
C ALA A 128 16.44 -16.23 14.62
N ASN A 129 15.58 -15.34 14.10
CA ASN A 129 14.52 -14.67 14.87
C ASN A 129 13.10 -15.05 14.42
N ALA A 130 12.93 -16.10 13.59
CA ALA A 130 11.62 -16.55 13.11
C ALA A 130 10.65 -16.86 14.26
N ASP A 131 11.19 -17.35 15.38
CA ASP A 131 10.44 -17.62 16.60
C ASP A 131 9.93 -16.35 17.30
N ILE A 132 10.66 -15.24 17.18
CA ILE A 132 10.29 -13.93 17.71
C ILE A 132 9.12 -13.32 16.92
N PHE A 133 9.07 -13.59 15.61
CA PHE A 133 8.00 -13.15 14.72
C PHE A 133 6.84 -14.17 14.60
N ALA A 134 6.71 -15.10 15.55
CA ALA A 134 5.60 -16.04 15.58
C ALA A 134 4.26 -15.36 15.97
N GLU A 135 3.14 -15.90 15.48
CA GLU A 135 1.78 -15.38 15.76
C GLU A 135 1.49 -15.24 17.26
N ARG A 136 2.03 -16.15 18.06
CA ARG A 136 1.87 -16.15 19.52
C ARG A 136 2.48 -14.92 20.22
N ASN A 137 3.40 -14.20 19.56
CA ASN A 137 4.05 -12.97 20.07
C ASN A 137 3.35 -11.69 19.55
N VAL A 138 2.26 -11.81 18.79
CA VAL A 138 1.46 -10.66 18.37
C VAL A 138 0.83 -9.91 19.57
N PRO A 139 0.16 -10.57 20.55
CA PRO A 139 -0.59 -9.90 21.61
C PRO A 139 0.26 -9.52 22.84
N VAL A 140 1.09 -8.48 22.70
CA VAL A 140 2.00 -7.98 23.77
C VAL A 140 1.26 -7.65 25.07
N PHE A 141 0.16 -6.91 24.99
CA PHE A 141 -0.56 -6.45 26.18
C PHE A 141 -1.28 -7.57 26.94
N SER A 142 -1.59 -8.67 26.27
CA SER A 142 -2.22 -9.85 26.90
C SER A 142 -1.19 -10.77 27.57
N ARG A 143 0.10 -10.58 27.30
CA ARG A 143 1.20 -11.46 27.70
C ARG A 143 2.33 -10.73 28.40
N LEU A 144 2.06 -9.60 29.06
CA LEU A 144 3.10 -8.73 29.64
C LEU A 144 4.11 -9.45 30.55
N ARG A 145 3.71 -10.54 31.21
CA ARG A 145 4.59 -11.35 32.07
C ARG A 145 5.57 -12.24 31.31
N GLU A 146 5.31 -12.50 30.04
CA GLU A 146 6.04 -13.44 29.18
C GLU A 146 6.87 -12.71 28.10
N VAL A 147 6.57 -11.44 27.86
CA VAL A 147 7.25 -10.60 26.87
C VAL A 147 8.70 -10.36 27.31
N THR A 148 9.64 -10.80 26.47
CA THR A 148 11.08 -10.64 26.74
C THR A 148 11.61 -9.29 26.24
N LEU A 149 12.73 -8.82 26.79
CA LEU A 149 13.41 -7.62 26.29
C LEU A 149 13.81 -7.79 24.81
N THR A 150 14.22 -8.99 24.41
CA THR A 150 14.55 -9.33 23.03
C THR A 150 13.35 -9.13 22.10
N GLU A 151 12.16 -9.56 22.51
CA GLU A 151 10.92 -9.34 21.73
C GLU A 151 10.58 -7.85 21.61
N LEU A 152 10.69 -7.09 22.71
CA LEU A 152 10.43 -5.65 22.72
C LEU A 152 11.35 -4.86 21.80
N VAL A 153 12.60 -5.30 21.64
CA VAL A 153 13.58 -4.66 20.74
C VAL A 153 13.43 -5.17 19.31
N ALA A 154 13.24 -6.48 19.11
CA ALA A 154 13.15 -7.08 17.79
C ALA A 154 11.87 -6.68 17.03
N ARG A 155 10.76 -6.45 17.74
CA ARG A 155 9.48 -6.02 17.14
C ARG A 155 9.59 -4.70 16.35
N PRO A 156 10.02 -3.56 16.92
CA PRO A 156 10.18 -2.32 16.17
C PRO A 156 11.20 -2.46 15.05
N VAL A 157 12.31 -3.17 15.27
CA VAL A 157 13.34 -3.40 14.23
C VAL A 157 12.75 -4.16 13.04
N GLY A 158 12.05 -5.27 13.29
CA GLY A 158 11.43 -6.09 12.24
C GLY A 158 10.34 -5.33 11.50
N VAL A 159 9.47 -4.60 12.21
CA VAL A 159 8.43 -3.77 11.61
C VAL A 159 9.04 -2.68 10.73
N ILE A 160 10.00 -1.91 11.24
CA ILE A 160 10.68 -0.85 10.47
C ILE A 160 11.35 -1.44 9.24
N ALA A 161 12.12 -2.54 9.40
CA ALA A 161 12.79 -3.20 8.29
C ALA A 161 11.81 -3.63 7.19
N TYR A 162 10.66 -4.18 7.55
CA TYR A 162 9.61 -4.55 6.61
C TYR A 162 9.02 -3.35 5.88
N TRP A 163 8.59 -2.31 6.61
CA TRP A 163 8.03 -1.11 5.96
C TRP A 163 9.06 -0.39 5.07
N THR A 164 10.33 -0.37 5.47
CA THR A 164 11.43 0.12 4.62
C THR A 164 11.60 -0.73 3.37
N MET A 165 11.57 -2.06 3.49
CA MET A 165 11.64 -2.96 2.33
C MET A 165 10.46 -2.75 1.38
N GLN A 166 9.25 -2.57 1.90
CA GLN A 166 8.06 -2.25 1.10
C GLN A 166 8.19 -0.89 0.40
N TYR A 167 8.69 0.13 1.11
CA TYR A 167 8.97 1.45 0.54
C TYR A 167 9.95 1.38 -0.62
N LEU A 168 11.07 0.68 -0.43
CA LEU A 168 12.10 0.52 -1.45
C LEU A 168 11.59 -0.28 -2.64
N SER A 169 10.87 -1.38 -2.39
CA SER A 169 10.34 -2.25 -3.44
C SER A 169 9.32 -1.52 -4.31
N LEU A 170 8.36 -0.81 -3.69
CA LEU A 170 7.36 -0.04 -4.43
C LEU A 170 7.98 1.12 -5.20
N SER A 171 8.93 1.84 -4.59
CA SER A 171 9.65 2.93 -5.26
C SER A 171 10.46 2.43 -6.46
N LEU A 172 11.17 1.30 -6.32
CA LEU A 172 11.97 0.72 -7.39
C LEU A 172 11.09 0.22 -8.54
N MET A 173 10.01 -0.50 -8.24
CA MET A 173 9.08 -1.01 -9.26
C MET A 173 8.42 0.15 -10.02
N TYR A 174 7.95 1.17 -9.30
CA TYR A 174 7.33 2.35 -9.92
C TYR A 174 8.33 3.14 -10.76
N GLY A 175 9.54 3.39 -10.23
CA GLY A 175 10.60 4.09 -10.95
C GLY A 175 11.05 3.36 -12.21
N PHE A 176 11.16 2.02 -12.15
CA PHE A 176 11.49 1.20 -13.32
C PHE A 176 10.41 1.26 -14.40
N LEU A 177 9.14 1.16 -14.02
CA LEU A 177 8.02 1.28 -14.97
C LEU A 177 7.93 2.68 -15.58
N SER A 178 8.10 3.73 -14.77
CA SER A 178 8.15 5.11 -15.23
C SER A 178 9.29 5.33 -16.24
N PHE A 179 10.49 4.84 -15.92
CA PHE A 179 11.64 4.91 -16.81
C PHE A 179 11.36 4.24 -18.17
N LEU A 180 10.83 3.01 -18.16
CA LEU A 180 10.49 2.31 -19.40
C LEU A 180 9.44 3.05 -20.23
N ALA A 181 8.40 3.59 -19.59
CA ALA A 181 7.33 4.32 -20.26
C ALA A 181 7.83 5.63 -20.91
N VAL A 182 8.66 6.39 -20.18
CA VAL A 182 9.27 7.63 -20.70
C VAL A 182 10.27 7.33 -21.80
N ALA A 183 11.14 6.32 -21.63
CA ALA A 183 12.11 5.90 -22.65
C ALA A 183 11.42 5.44 -23.95
N ALA A 184 10.27 4.77 -23.82
CA ALA A 184 9.43 4.35 -24.95
C ALA A 184 8.55 5.48 -25.51
N ARG A 185 8.63 6.70 -24.96
CA ARG A 185 7.79 7.87 -25.33
C ARG A 185 6.28 7.60 -25.22
N LEU A 186 5.89 6.78 -24.25
CA LEU A 186 4.48 6.46 -23.97
C LEU A 186 3.83 7.48 -23.02
N SER A 187 4.64 8.20 -22.23
CA SER A 187 4.22 9.21 -21.25
C SER A 187 5.37 10.14 -20.92
N ASP A 188 5.06 11.35 -20.46
CA ASP A 188 6.04 12.30 -19.93
C ASP A 188 6.39 11.99 -18.46
N ALA A 189 7.55 12.47 -17.98
CA ALA A 189 8.01 12.18 -16.62
C ALA A 189 7.11 12.79 -15.55
N GLU A 190 6.49 13.94 -15.85
CA GLU A 190 5.56 14.67 -15.00
C GLU A 190 4.26 13.89 -14.73
N GLU A 191 3.93 12.92 -15.59
CA GLU A 191 2.75 12.04 -15.43
C GLU A 191 2.95 10.97 -14.34
N TRP A 192 4.17 10.85 -13.79
CA TRP A 192 4.54 9.85 -12.79
C TRP A 192 4.81 10.51 -11.41
N PRO A 193 3.77 10.96 -10.69
CA PRO A 193 3.95 11.58 -9.38
C PRO A 193 4.55 10.60 -8.35
N PRO A 194 5.27 11.09 -7.33
CA PRO A 194 5.88 10.24 -6.31
C PRO A 194 4.87 9.31 -5.62
N VAL A 195 5.22 8.02 -5.50
CA VAL A 195 4.40 7.01 -4.79
C VAL A 195 4.30 7.32 -3.30
N PHE A 196 5.33 7.96 -2.76
CA PHE A 196 5.40 8.36 -1.36
C PHE A 196 5.51 9.87 -1.25
N GLY A 197 4.79 10.43 -0.27
CA GLY A 197 4.89 11.83 0.07
C GLY A 197 6.10 12.14 0.96
N ARG A 198 6.03 13.31 1.59
CA ARG A 198 7.10 13.86 2.42
C ARG A 198 7.10 13.25 3.82
N PHE A 199 8.26 12.83 4.32
CA PHE A 199 8.41 12.22 5.66
C PHE A 199 7.96 13.16 6.78
N GLU A 200 8.11 14.47 6.59
CA GLU A 200 7.70 15.53 7.53
C GLU A 200 6.18 15.57 7.76
N GLN A 201 5.40 14.84 6.97
CA GLN A 201 3.95 14.71 7.12
C GLN A 201 3.57 13.44 7.92
N THR A 202 4.51 12.65 8.43
CA THR A 202 4.22 11.38 9.12
C THR A 202 3.97 11.51 10.63
N TRP A 203 3.53 12.68 11.11
CA TRP A 203 3.29 12.95 12.54
C TRP A 203 1.85 12.68 13.00
N SER A 204 0.99 12.18 12.12
CA SER A 204 -0.34 11.70 12.49
C SER A 204 -0.70 10.47 11.65
N ILE A 205 -1.48 9.54 12.20
CA ILE A 205 -1.96 8.34 11.48
C ILE A 205 -2.71 8.79 10.22
N ALA A 206 -3.54 9.83 10.38
CA ALA A 206 -4.30 10.41 9.28
C ALA A 206 -3.39 10.92 8.13
N GLN A 207 -2.26 11.56 8.41
CA GLN A 207 -1.35 12.05 7.37
C GLN A 207 -0.39 10.97 6.87
N PHE A 208 0.00 10.01 7.71
CA PHE A 208 0.81 8.86 7.30
C PHE A 208 0.13 8.14 6.13
N TRP A 209 -1.14 7.77 6.27
CA TRP A 209 -1.93 7.18 5.18
C TRP A 209 -2.46 8.24 4.19
N GLY A 210 -2.67 9.45 4.71
CA GLY A 210 -3.23 10.63 4.04
C GLY A 210 -2.41 11.18 2.89
N CYS A 211 -1.11 11.21 3.10
CA CYS A 211 -0.21 12.06 2.35
C CYS A 211 1.13 11.38 2.08
N PHE A 212 1.56 10.46 2.96
CA PHE A 212 2.86 9.81 2.83
C PHE A 212 2.79 8.45 2.13
N TYR A 213 2.02 7.49 2.64
CA TYR A 213 2.16 6.09 2.24
C TYR A 213 1.35 5.73 0.99
N HIS A 214 1.99 5.15 -0.03
CA HIS A 214 1.37 4.47 -1.18
C HIS A 214 0.22 5.26 -1.86
N GLN A 215 0.54 6.46 -2.36
CA GLN A 215 -0.44 7.43 -2.84
C GLN A 215 -1.08 7.08 -4.20
N ASN A 216 -0.45 6.22 -5.01
CA ASN A 216 -0.97 5.72 -6.29
C ASN A 216 -2.26 4.88 -6.15
N ILE A 217 -2.44 4.13 -5.06
CA ILE A 217 -3.67 3.36 -4.80
C ILE A 217 -4.77 4.18 -4.11
N ARG A 218 -4.40 5.32 -3.53
CA ARG A 218 -5.27 6.15 -2.69
C ARG A 218 -6.48 6.65 -3.47
N ARG A 219 -6.27 7.15 -4.70
CA ARG A 219 -7.34 7.69 -5.53
C ARG A 219 -8.39 6.62 -5.80
N GLY A 220 -7.96 5.43 -6.23
CA GLY A 220 -8.89 4.35 -6.53
C GLY A 220 -9.70 3.87 -5.33
N CYS A 221 -9.05 3.69 -4.18
CA CYS A 221 -9.76 3.32 -2.95
C CYS A 221 -10.74 4.43 -2.49
N SER A 222 -10.33 5.70 -2.62
CA SER A 222 -11.14 6.86 -2.22
C SER A 222 -12.34 7.07 -3.13
N SER A 223 -12.21 6.89 -4.44
CA SER A 223 -13.32 7.02 -5.40
C SER A 223 -14.40 5.98 -5.11
N ILE A 224 -14.02 4.72 -4.90
CA ILE A 224 -14.96 3.65 -4.56
C ILE A 224 -15.64 3.93 -3.21
N ALA A 225 -14.85 4.30 -2.19
CA ALA A 225 -15.41 4.64 -0.88
C ALA A 225 -16.35 5.84 -0.92
N HIS A 226 -16.07 6.83 -1.77
CA HIS A 226 -16.93 8.00 -1.97
C HIS A 226 -18.28 7.59 -2.56
N LEU A 227 -18.26 6.78 -3.62
CA LEU A 227 -19.47 6.24 -4.24
C LEU A 227 -20.30 5.44 -3.22
N THR A 228 -19.68 4.54 -2.47
CA THR A 228 -20.36 3.74 -1.44
C THR A 228 -20.98 4.63 -0.36
N THR A 229 -20.21 5.57 0.19
CA THR A 229 -20.61 6.37 1.36
C THR A 229 -21.66 7.42 1.01
N TYR A 230 -21.40 8.20 -0.04
CA TYR A 230 -22.21 9.38 -0.36
C TYR A 230 -23.20 9.12 -1.49
N GLY A 231 -22.89 8.17 -2.39
CA GLY A 231 -23.80 7.78 -3.47
C GLY A 231 -24.81 6.71 -3.04
N CYS A 232 -24.32 5.58 -2.54
CA CYS A 232 -25.17 4.43 -2.19
C CYS A 232 -25.84 4.61 -0.82
N LEU A 233 -25.06 4.89 0.22
CA LEU A 233 -25.58 5.06 1.58
C LEU A 233 -26.18 6.45 1.83
N ARG A 234 -25.94 7.40 0.93
CA ARG A 234 -26.46 8.79 0.98
C ARG A 234 -26.19 9.50 2.30
N LEU A 235 -25.05 9.22 2.94
CA LEU A 235 -24.67 9.91 4.16
C LEU A 235 -24.32 11.38 3.89
N GLU A 236 -24.53 12.23 4.87
CA GLU A 236 -24.24 13.66 4.74
C GLU A 236 -22.73 13.93 4.73
N LYS A 237 -22.26 14.67 3.72
CA LYS A 237 -20.86 15.12 3.65
C LYS A 237 -20.56 16.10 4.78
N GLY A 238 -19.46 15.88 5.49
CA GLY A 238 -19.07 16.71 6.64
C GLY A 238 -19.60 16.20 7.98
N SER A 239 -20.61 15.31 7.99
CA SER A 239 -21.03 14.63 9.21
C SER A 239 -19.94 13.69 9.74
N LEU A 240 -19.91 13.46 11.06
CA LEU A 240 -18.98 12.50 11.67
C LEU A 240 -19.21 11.09 11.15
N LEU A 241 -20.48 10.70 11.00
CA LEU A 241 -20.87 9.38 10.48
C LEU A 241 -20.40 9.20 9.03
N GLY A 242 -20.66 10.17 8.15
CA GLY A 242 -20.20 10.14 6.76
C GLY A 242 -18.67 10.08 6.66
N ARG A 243 -17.96 10.88 7.45
CA ARG A 243 -16.50 10.89 7.49
C ARG A 243 -15.90 9.54 7.88
N TYR A 244 -16.34 8.95 8.99
CA TYR A 244 -15.76 7.69 9.47
C TYR A 244 -16.26 6.47 8.70
N THR A 245 -17.46 6.53 8.10
CA THR A 245 -17.89 5.52 7.12
C THR A 245 -16.97 5.56 5.91
N PHE A 246 -16.73 6.75 5.32
CA PHE A 246 -15.82 6.91 4.20
C PHE A 246 -14.41 6.38 4.50
N ILE A 247 -13.80 6.81 5.62
CA ILE A 247 -12.46 6.35 6.02
C ILE A 247 -12.43 4.84 6.20
N THR A 248 -13.41 4.27 6.92
CA THR A 248 -13.49 2.82 7.14
C THR A 248 -13.64 2.06 5.84
N THR A 249 -14.46 2.55 4.90
CA THR A 249 -14.63 1.93 3.58
C THR A 249 -13.33 1.99 2.77
N VAL A 250 -12.58 3.11 2.79
CA VAL A 250 -11.26 3.20 2.14
C VAL A 250 -10.33 2.10 2.66
N PHE A 251 -10.25 1.93 3.97
CA PHE A 251 -9.40 0.91 4.58
C PHE A 251 -9.92 -0.51 4.38
N ALA A 252 -11.23 -0.74 4.33
CA ALA A 252 -11.82 -2.04 4.00
C ALA A 252 -11.47 -2.48 2.58
N ILE A 253 -11.55 -1.55 1.63
CA ILE A 253 -11.16 -1.76 0.24
C ILE A 253 -9.66 -2.09 0.16
N SER A 254 -8.81 -1.29 0.80
CA SER A 254 -7.37 -1.54 0.87
C SER A 254 -7.04 -2.91 1.50
N GLY A 255 -7.69 -3.26 2.62
CA GLY A 255 -7.51 -4.54 3.29
C GLY A 255 -7.94 -5.74 2.44
N THR A 256 -8.96 -5.57 1.60
CA THR A 256 -9.41 -6.61 0.67
C THR A 256 -8.31 -6.92 -0.35
N PHE A 257 -7.63 -5.90 -0.87
CA PHE A 257 -6.52 -6.11 -1.81
C PHE A 257 -5.32 -6.79 -1.18
N HIS A 258 -4.99 -6.43 0.06
CA HIS A 258 -3.91 -7.09 0.77
C HIS A 258 -4.26 -8.54 1.12
N LEU A 259 -5.51 -8.82 1.51
CA LEU A 259 -5.98 -10.20 1.69
C LEU A 259 -5.88 -11.00 0.39
N LEU A 260 -6.35 -10.46 -0.74
CA LEU A 260 -6.21 -11.14 -2.03
C LEU A 260 -4.75 -11.36 -2.40
N SER A 261 -3.88 -10.36 -2.19
CA SER A 261 -2.45 -10.52 -2.44
C SER A 261 -1.80 -11.59 -1.55
N ASP A 262 -2.21 -11.71 -0.29
CA ASP A 262 -1.74 -12.73 0.63
C ASP A 262 -2.18 -14.13 0.16
N LEU A 263 -3.44 -14.27 -0.27
CA LEU A 263 -3.95 -15.52 -0.85
C LEU A 263 -3.16 -15.92 -2.10
N ALA A 264 -2.87 -14.99 -3.02
CA ALA A 264 -2.04 -15.26 -4.21
C ALA A 264 -0.62 -15.72 -3.86
N ARG A 265 -0.08 -15.27 -2.71
CA ARG A 265 1.21 -15.70 -2.19
C ARG A 265 1.15 -17.08 -1.53
N GLY A 266 -0.04 -17.67 -1.37
CA GLY A 266 -0.25 -18.95 -0.70
C GLY A 266 -0.47 -18.83 0.81
N ILE A 267 -0.67 -17.62 1.36
CA ILE A 267 -1.02 -17.45 2.76
C ILE A 267 -2.52 -17.78 2.92
N PRO A 268 -2.90 -18.73 3.80
CA PRO A 268 -4.30 -19.03 4.08
C PRO A 268 -5.08 -17.81 4.58
N ARG A 269 -6.39 -17.76 4.28
CA ARG A 269 -7.27 -16.64 4.64
C ARG A 269 -7.26 -16.35 6.14
N GLU A 270 -7.24 -17.41 6.94
CA GLU A 270 -7.30 -17.38 8.39
C GLU A 270 -6.05 -16.75 9.01
N GLU A 271 -4.92 -16.81 8.31
CA GLU A 271 -3.61 -16.37 8.77
C GLU A 271 -3.21 -14.98 8.25
N SER A 272 -3.80 -14.51 7.15
CA SER A 272 -3.46 -13.20 6.57
C SER A 272 -3.69 -12.07 7.56
N LYS A 273 -4.83 -12.03 8.25
CA LYS A 273 -5.24 -10.92 9.14
C LYS A 273 -5.15 -9.51 8.51
N ALA A 274 -4.97 -9.37 7.19
CA ALA A 274 -4.85 -8.09 6.51
C ALA A 274 -6.06 -7.18 6.81
N MET A 275 -7.27 -7.72 6.70
CA MET A 275 -8.49 -6.97 7.02
C MET A 275 -8.50 -6.42 8.45
N GLN A 276 -7.99 -7.17 9.43
CA GLN A 276 -7.93 -6.72 10.81
C GLN A 276 -6.95 -5.55 10.96
N PHE A 277 -5.77 -5.64 10.35
CA PHE A 277 -4.78 -4.55 10.35
C PHE A 277 -5.32 -3.27 9.69
N PHE A 278 -5.91 -3.37 8.51
CA PHE A 278 -6.41 -2.18 7.79
C PHE A 278 -7.63 -1.56 8.47
N LEU A 279 -8.57 -2.37 8.99
CA LEU A 279 -9.73 -1.86 9.73
C LEU A 279 -9.38 -1.29 11.11
N MET A 280 -8.20 -1.59 11.65
CA MET A 280 -7.70 -0.95 12.87
C MET A 280 -7.27 0.51 12.63
N GLN A 281 -6.85 0.88 11.41
CA GLN A 281 -6.33 2.23 11.12
C GLN A 281 -7.36 3.35 11.36
N PRO A 282 -8.64 3.23 10.92
CA PRO A 282 -9.69 4.17 11.28
C PRO A 282 -9.86 4.36 12.80
N VAL A 283 -9.74 3.28 13.59
CA VAL A 283 -9.84 3.35 15.06
C VAL A 283 -8.72 4.20 15.64
N GLY A 284 -7.50 4.02 15.15
CA GLY A 284 -6.35 4.87 15.52
C GLY A 284 -6.56 6.33 15.17
N MET A 285 -7.13 6.61 13.98
CA MET A 285 -7.47 7.98 13.57
C MET A 285 -8.56 8.58 14.46
N MET A 286 -9.57 7.80 14.88
CA MET A 286 -10.61 8.25 15.82
C MET A 286 -10.01 8.60 17.18
N PHE A 287 -9.16 7.73 17.71
CA PHE A 287 -8.46 7.94 18.98
C PHE A 287 -7.57 9.21 18.92
N GLU A 288 -6.74 9.32 17.88
CA GLU A 288 -5.88 10.47 17.64
C GLU A 288 -6.68 11.77 17.58
N ARG A 289 -7.83 11.76 16.90
CA ARG A 289 -8.74 12.92 16.84
C ARG A 289 -9.31 13.29 18.21
N GLY A 290 -9.65 12.30 19.03
CA GLY A 290 -10.08 12.48 20.42
C GLY A 290 -9.01 13.16 21.28
N VAL A 291 -7.77 12.65 21.23
CA VAL A 291 -6.63 13.25 21.94
C VAL A 291 -6.38 14.69 21.49
N GLN A 292 -6.37 14.94 20.18
CA GLN A 292 -6.22 16.29 19.64
C GLN A 292 -7.35 17.23 20.06
N PHE A 293 -8.58 16.73 20.22
CA PHE A 293 -9.71 17.52 20.72
C PHE A 293 -9.55 17.88 22.19
N LEU A 294 -9.17 16.92 23.04
CA LEU A 294 -8.90 17.16 24.46
C LEU A 294 -7.73 18.13 24.65
N TYR A 295 -6.65 17.97 23.89
CA TYR A 295 -5.52 18.89 23.90
C TYR A 295 -5.96 20.33 23.54
N ARG A 296 -6.74 20.52 22.48
CA ARG A 296 -7.30 21.84 22.13
C ARG A 296 -8.18 22.44 23.23
N LYS A 297 -8.90 21.61 23.98
CA LYS A 297 -9.72 22.04 25.13
C LYS A 297 -8.91 22.34 26.39
N SER A 298 -7.70 21.80 26.52
CA SER A 298 -6.88 21.96 27.72
C SER A 298 -6.32 23.37 27.91
N GLY A 299 -6.31 24.20 26.86
CA GLY A 299 -5.66 25.51 26.87
C GLY A 299 -4.12 25.47 26.88
N VAL A 300 -3.52 24.27 26.97
CA VAL A 300 -2.08 24.08 26.90
C VAL A 300 -1.61 24.36 25.47
N SER A 301 -0.52 25.14 25.36
CA SER A 301 0.15 25.42 24.08
C SER A 301 1.57 24.86 24.12
N ILE A 302 1.84 23.84 23.30
CA ILE A 302 3.18 23.32 23.07
C ILE A 302 3.74 23.84 21.73
N PRO A 303 5.06 24.05 21.61
CA PRO A 303 5.69 24.38 20.35
C PRO A 303 5.35 23.35 19.25
N MET A 304 5.10 23.82 18.03
CA MET A 304 4.72 22.96 16.90
C MET A 304 5.74 21.84 16.63
N VAL A 305 7.04 22.12 16.80
CA VAL A 305 8.09 21.12 16.65
C VAL A 305 7.91 19.98 17.65
N PHE A 306 7.62 20.30 18.91
CA PHE A 306 7.36 19.30 19.95
C PHE A 306 6.11 18.49 19.64
N ALA A 307 5.03 19.14 19.20
CA ALA A 307 3.81 18.45 18.78
C ALA A 307 4.06 17.46 17.63
N ARG A 308 4.89 17.82 16.65
CA ARG A 308 5.28 16.92 15.57
C ARG A 308 6.14 15.76 16.04
N VAL A 309 7.11 15.98 16.92
CA VAL A 309 7.92 14.89 17.50
C VAL A 309 7.04 13.88 18.23
N VAL A 310 6.16 14.36 19.11
CA VAL A 310 5.17 13.50 19.80
C VAL A 310 4.31 12.73 18.79
N GLY A 311 3.87 13.41 17.73
CA GLY A 311 3.12 12.81 16.64
C GLY A 311 3.88 11.70 15.89
N HIS A 312 5.15 11.93 15.56
CA HIS A 312 5.98 10.91 14.92
C HIS A 312 6.20 9.70 15.84
N CYS A 313 6.47 9.92 17.13
CA CYS A 313 6.56 8.85 18.13
C CYS A 313 5.26 8.06 18.23
N TRP A 314 4.10 8.75 18.20
CA TRP A 314 2.79 8.14 18.21
C TRP A 314 2.54 7.26 16.97
N VAL A 315 2.84 7.77 15.77
CA VAL A 315 2.69 6.99 14.52
C VAL A 315 3.62 5.78 14.52
N LEU A 316 4.86 5.95 14.95
CA LEU A 316 5.82 4.85 15.03
C LEU A 316 5.35 3.76 16.00
N PHE A 317 4.87 4.17 17.18
CA PHE A 317 4.27 3.26 18.15
C PHE A 317 3.06 2.53 17.56
N TRP A 318 2.13 3.27 16.93
CA TRP A 318 0.92 2.73 16.33
C TRP A 318 1.22 1.68 15.26
N ILE A 319 2.14 1.99 14.35
CA ILE A 319 2.57 1.06 13.29
C ILE A 319 3.29 -0.14 13.89
N THR A 320 4.18 0.05 14.87
CA THR A 320 4.89 -1.06 15.55
C THR A 320 3.95 -1.98 16.31
N TRP A 321 2.88 -1.42 16.88
CA TRP A 321 1.89 -2.19 17.62
C TRP A 321 0.97 -2.99 16.70
N THR A 322 0.40 -2.33 15.68
CA THR A 322 -0.64 -2.92 14.81
C THR A 322 -0.09 -3.81 13.70
N SER A 323 1.08 -3.47 13.12
CA SER A 323 1.67 -4.17 11.97
C SER A 323 1.89 -5.67 12.16
N PRO A 324 2.40 -6.14 13.32
CA PRO A 324 2.69 -7.56 13.53
C PRO A 324 1.52 -8.51 13.29
N MET A 325 0.29 -8.07 13.54
CA MET A 325 -0.91 -8.87 13.29
C MET A 325 -1.00 -9.37 11.84
N TRP A 326 -0.58 -8.55 10.87
CA TRP A 326 -0.60 -8.90 9.45
C TRP A 326 0.78 -9.33 8.95
N ILE A 327 1.81 -8.60 9.38
CA ILE A 327 3.14 -8.72 8.78
C ILE A 327 3.85 -9.99 9.24
N TYR A 328 3.68 -10.46 10.48
CA TYR A 328 4.37 -11.64 11.02
C TYR A 328 4.11 -12.91 10.20
N THR A 329 2.91 -13.06 9.65
CA THR A 329 2.57 -14.17 8.74
C THR A 329 3.40 -14.13 7.45
N SER A 330 3.67 -12.92 6.94
CA SER A 330 4.63 -12.73 5.83
C SER A 330 6.08 -12.83 6.27
N MET A 331 6.34 -12.75 7.58
CA MET A 331 7.69 -12.80 8.14
C MET A 331 8.23 -14.19 8.46
N ARG A 332 7.38 -15.20 8.54
CA ARG A 332 7.83 -16.56 8.84
C ARG A 332 8.22 -17.31 7.57
N PRO A 333 9.22 -18.20 7.62
CA PRO A 333 9.43 -19.18 6.56
C PRO A 333 8.14 -19.97 6.34
N GLN A 334 7.73 -20.12 5.07
CA GLN A 334 6.62 -21.00 4.68
C GLN A 334 7.11 -22.41 4.42
#